data_AF-A0AAD4VW87-F1
#
_entry.id   AF-A0AAD4VW87-F1
#
_cell.length_a   1.000
_cell.length_b   1.000
_cell.length_c   1.000
_cell.angle_alpha   90.00
_cell.angle_beta   90.00
_cell.angle_gamma   90.00
#
_symmetry.space_group_name_H-M   'P 1'
#
loop_
_entity.id
_entity.type
_entity.pdbx_description
1 polymer ?
#
loop_
_entity_poly.entity_id
_entity_poly.type
_entity_poly.pdbx_seq_one_letter_code
_entity_poly.pdbx_strand_id
1 'polypeptide(L)'
;MILLQSHSRFLLDTLLNRLQNIEKAVEADYHWAEFDDVRYHIQVTMKNPHILLLSVSLPTPPQETVFLGGLPSGAIEAIKAAYGAVVQILDPPRDGFNLTLKLNLSKLPPDEEYKHALLVKIASVREVVLGAPLRGILKKLTSRTLASNTDGLVALVHRPNESFFLIPQAEKVTVIFPMRFKDSIDIVLATSFLQEFVEARRMAGLNTAPPCLWSPTPPLELKEAPAEALSANAGFVTFVIFPRHVEGKKLDRTVCSLSTFHAYVSYHVKCSEGFMHTRMRRRVESLIEALDRAKPGMENAKNASQSRSFKRLSLKEARGNSN
;
A
#
# COMPACT_ATOMS: atom_id res chain seq x y z
N MET A 1 10.58 6.94 3.30
CA MET A 1 10.09 5.54 3.25
C MET A 1 10.08 5.11 1.79
N ILE A 2 10.67 3.96 1.44
CA ILE A 2 10.75 3.50 0.04
C ILE A 2 9.64 2.49 -0.24
N LEU A 3 9.49 1.45 0.58
CA LEU A 3 8.40 0.48 0.49
C LEU A 3 7.28 0.86 1.45
N LEU A 4 6.03 0.69 1.00
CA LEU A 4 4.85 0.87 1.86
C LEU A 4 4.77 -0.29 2.86
N GLN A 5 4.41 0.03 4.10
CA GLN A 5 4.15 -0.98 5.13
C GLN A 5 2.74 -1.52 4.95
N SER A 6 2.52 -2.79 5.30
CA SER A 6 1.20 -3.42 5.13
C SER A 6 0.25 -3.23 6.30
N HIS A 7 0.78 -3.03 7.51
CA HIS A 7 -0.05 -2.73 8.68
C HIS A 7 -0.44 -1.26 8.68
N SER A 8 -1.68 -1.00 9.07
CA SER A 8 -2.13 0.33 9.44
C SER A 8 -1.39 0.78 10.70
N ARG A 9 -0.62 1.87 10.61
CA ARG A 9 0.06 2.46 11.77
C ARG A 9 -0.94 2.95 12.80
N PHE A 10 -1.98 3.66 12.34
CA PHE A 10 -2.99 4.20 13.24
C PHE A 10 -3.77 3.10 13.97
N LEU A 11 -4.12 2.01 13.28
CA LEU A 11 -4.76 0.85 13.89
C LEU A 11 -3.84 0.19 14.93
N LEU A 12 -2.57 -0.02 14.59
CA LEU A 12 -1.59 -0.61 15.50
C LEU A 12 -1.40 0.26 16.75
N ASP A 13 -1.19 1.55 16.57
CA ASP A 13 -1.02 2.51 17.68
C ASP A 13 -2.28 2.55 18.56
N THR A 14 -3.47 2.51 17.96
CA THR A 14 -4.75 2.44 18.70
C THR A 14 -4.85 1.17 19.53
N LEU A 15 -4.47 0.02 18.98
CA LEU A 15 -4.47 -1.27 19.68
C LEU A 15 -3.45 -1.29 20.83
N LEU A 16 -2.23 -0.79 20.60
CA LEU A 16 -1.18 -0.72 21.61
C LEU A 16 -1.56 0.22 22.75
N ASN A 17 -2.04 1.42 22.42
CA ASN A 17 -2.51 2.39 23.40
C ASN A 17 -3.67 1.80 24.21
N ARG A 18 -4.59 1.08 23.56
CA ARG A 18 -5.69 0.42 24.25
C ARG A 18 -5.21 -0.60 25.28
N LEU A 19 -4.22 -1.43 24.93
CA LEU A 19 -3.69 -2.44 25.84
C LEU A 19 -2.96 -1.81 27.03
N GLN A 20 -2.18 -0.76 26.81
CA GLN A 20 -1.48 -0.04 27.87
C GLN A 20 -2.43 0.66 28.85
N ASN A 21 -3.60 1.09 28.38
CA ASN A 21 -4.56 1.87 29.17
C ASN A 21 -5.87 1.12 29.44
N ILE A 22 -5.85 -0.23 29.42
CA ILE A 22 -7.06 -1.04 29.51
C ILE A 22 -7.83 -0.83 30.82
N GLU A 23 -7.11 -0.61 31.92
CA GLU A 23 -7.65 -0.37 33.27
C GLU A 23 -8.38 0.98 33.39
N LYS A 24 -7.99 1.97 32.57
CA LYS A 24 -8.65 3.28 32.55
C LYS A 24 -10.05 3.22 31.94
N ALA A 25 -10.38 2.12 31.25
CA ALA A 25 -11.69 1.84 30.66
C ALA A 25 -12.30 3.00 29.83
N VAL A 26 -11.47 3.76 29.12
CA VAL A 26 -11.91 4.93 28.33
C VAL A 26 -12.70 4.49 27.11
N GLU A 27 -13.76 5.19 26.73
CA GLU A 27 -14.46 4.91 25.47
C GLU A 27 -13.63 5.39 24.27
N ALA A 28 -13.73 4.66 23.17
CA ALA A 28 -13.09 5.03 21.92
C ALA A 28 -14.08 4.84 20.78
N ASP A 29 -14.19 5.85 19.93
CA ASP A 29 -14.96 5.82 18.69
C ASP A 29 -14.17 6.56 17.60
N TYR A 30 -13.49 5.81 16.75
CA TYR A 30 -12.59 6.36 15.74
C TYR A 30 -13.01 5.93 14.34
N HIS A 31 -13.09 6.90 13.43
CA HIS A 31 -13.34 6.68 12.01
C HIS A 31 -12.20 7.27 11.20
N TRP A 32 -11.67 6.50 10.26
CA TRP A 32 -10.67 7.00 9.32
C TRP A 32 -10.68 6.19 8.01
N ALA A 33 -10.00 6.74 7.01
CA ALA A 33 -9.79 6.10 5.71
C ALA A 33 -8.30 5.89 5.47
N GLU A 34 -7.97 4.86 4.70
CA GLU A 34 -6.62 4.55 4.25
C GLU A 34 -6.54 4.41 2.74
N PHE A 35 -5.36 4.00 2.24
CA PHE A 35 -5.14 3.73 0.84
C PHE A 35 -6.23 2.82 0.26
N ASP A 36 -6.59 3.14 -0.99
CA ASP A 36 -7.54 2.38 -1.78
C ASP A 36 -8.98 2.39 -1.22
N ASP A 37 -9.37 3.49 -0.58
CA ASP A 37 -10.72 3.75 -0.02
C ASP A 37 -11.20 2.68 0.98
N VAL A 38 -10.26 2.05 1.68
CA VAL A 38 -10.58 1.21 2.83
C VAL A 38 -10.86 2.11 4.02
N ARG A 39 -11.99 1.90 4.68
CA ARG A 39 -12.41 2.70 5.84
C ARG A 39 -12.53 1.82 7.05
N TYR A 40 -12.13 2.37 8.18
CA TYR A 40 -12.13 1.68 9.46
C TYR A 40 -13.01 2.42 10.45
N HIS A 41 -13.67 1.64 11.28
CA HIS A 41 -14.33 2.12 12.48
C HIS A 41 -13.92 1.27 13.67
N ILE A 42 -13.31 1.89 14.67
CA ILE A 42 -13.07 1.27 15.96
C ILE A 42 -14.08 1.78 16.95
N GLN A 43 -14.69 0.85 17.69
CA GLN A 43 -15.50 1.17 18.85
C GLN A 43 -15.10 0.34 20.06
N VAL A 44 -14.95 1.00 21.21
CA VAL A 44 -14.75 0.39 22.52
C VAL A 44 -15.65 1.08 23.55
N THR A 45 -16.31 0.29 24.39
CA THR A 45 -17.25 0.79 25.42
C THR A 45 -16.70 0.58 26.82
N MET A 46 -17.11 1.41 27.79
CA MET A 46 -16.66 1.22 29.20
C MET A 46 -17.16 -0.10 29.80
N LYS A 47 -18.32 -0.60 29.33
CA LYS A 47 -18.94 -1.84 29.84
C LYS A 47 -18.07 -3.07 29.65
N ASN A 48 -17.32 -3.13 28.55
CA ASN A 48 -16.47 -4.27 28.19
C ASN A 48 -15.12 -3.77 27.66
N PRO A 49 -14.21 -3.31 28.54
CA PRO A 49 -13.00 -2.63 28.10
C PRO A 49 -12.00 -3.54 27.37
N HIS A 50 -12.13 -4.86 27.53
CA HIS A 50 -11.34 -5.88 26.83
C HIS A 50 -11.89 -6.24 25.45
N ILE A 51 -13.07 -5.74 25.08
CA ILE A 51 -13.69 -6.02 23.79
C ILE A 51 -13.57 -4.80 22.90
N LEU A 52 -12.94 -4.98 21.74
CA LEU A 52 -12.83 -3.96 20.71
C LEU A 52 -13.59 -4.41 19.46
N LEU A 53 -14.43 -3.53 18.93
CA LEU A 53 -15.09 -3.74 17.64
C LEU A 53 -14.29 -3.01 16.56
N LEU A 54 -13.83 -3.75 15.56
CA LEU A 54 -13.16 -3.24 14.37
C LEU A 54 -14.05 -3.53 13.16
N SER A 55 -14.70 -2.49 12.65
CA SER A 55 -15.48 -2.57 11.40
C SER A 55 -14.63 -2.09 10.23
N VAL A 56 -14.73 -2.78 9.10
CA VAL A 56 -13.98 -2.48 7.88
C VAL A 56 -14.96 -2.35 6.72
N SER A 57 -14.88 -1.23 6.02
CA SER A 57 -15.53 -1.02 4.73
C SER A 57 -14.48 -1.11 3.64
N LEU A 58 -14.79 -1.89 2.61
CA LEU A 58 -13.91 -2.18 1.48
C LEU A 58 -14.27 -1.25 0.30
N PRO A 59 -13.32 -0.98 -0.61
CA PRO A 59 -13.61 -0.21 -1.82
C PRO A 59 -14.75 -0.83 -2.61
N THR A 60 -15.49 0.02 -3.33
CA THR A 60 -16.54 -0.44 -4.24
C THR A 60 -15.94 -1.40 -5.28
N PRO A 61 -16.39 -2.67 -5.29
CA PRO A 61 -15.88 -3.66 -6.22
C PRO A 61 -16.39 -3.36 -7.64
N PRO A 62 -15.53 -3.41 -8.66
CA PRO A 62 -15.98 -3.41 -10.05
C PRO A 62 -16.69 -4.72 -10.40
N GLN A 63 -17.53 -4.69 -11.44
CA GLN A 63 -18.52 -5.74 -11.74
C GLN A 63 -17.90 -7.12 -12.00
N GLU A 64 -16.69 -7.15 -12.55
CA GLU A 64 -15.97 -8.38 -12.87
C GLU A 64 -15.35 -9.08 -11.64
N THR A 65 -15.39 -8.46 -10.46
CA THR A 65 -14.82 -9.05 -9.23
C THR A 65 -15.84 -9.84 -8.43
N VAL A 66 -15.39 -10.92 -7.80
CA VAL A 66 -16.26 -11.83 -7.04
C VAL A 66 -16.30 -11.43 -5.57
N PHE A 67 -17.40 -10.79 -5.16
CA PHE A 67 -17.71 -10.45 -3.77
C PHE A 67 -18.97 -11.19 -3.31
N LEU A 68 -18.83 -12.05 -2.30
CA LEU A 68 -19.94 -12.79 -1.70
C LEU A 68 -20.21 -12.25 -0.29
N GLY A 69 -21.45 -11.82 -0.02
CA GLY A 69 -21.78 -11.22 1.28
C GLY A 69 -20.98 -9.94 1.58
N GLY A 70 -20.55 -9.21 0.55
CA GLY A 70 -19.76 -7.99 0.70
C GLY A 70 -18.25 -8.21 0.91
N LEU A 71 -17.74 -9.44 0.82
CA LEU A 71 -16.32 -9.76 1.00
C LEU A 71 -15.73 -10.54 -0.19
N PRO A 72 -14.43 -10.38 -0.48
CA PRO A 72 -13.77 -11.16 -1.53
C PRO A 72 -13.67 -12.64 -1.13
N SER A 73 -13.57 -13.51 -2.14
CA SER A 73 -13.48 -14.95 -1.93
C SER A 73 -12.29 -15.35 -1.04
N GLY A 74 -12.52 -16.27 -0.09
CA GLY A 74 -11.50 -16.74 0.85
C GLY A 74 -11.23 -15.81 2.04
N ALA A 75 -11.89 -14.63 2.14
CA ALA A 75 -11.62 -13.67 3.20
C ALA A 75 -11.97 -14.20 4.60
N ILE A 76 -13.11 -14.87 4.75
CA ILE A 76 -13.57 -15.42 6.04
C ILE A 76 -12.60 -16.48 6.54
N GLU A 77 -12.17 -17.39 5.66
CA GLU A 77 -11.19 -18.43 5.96
C GLU A 77 -9.84 -17.82 6.33
N ALA A 78 -9.41 -16.78 5.60
CA ALA A 78 -8.16 -16.06 5.88
C ALA A 78 -8.19 -15.38 7.25
N ILE A 79 -9.30 -14.73 7.62
CA ILE A 79 -9.49 -14.11 8.95
C ILE A 79 -9.46 -15.18 10.05
N LYS A 80 -10.22 -16.27 9.88
CA LYS A 80 -10.25 -17.38 10.86
C LYS A 80 -8.88 -17.99 11.07
N ALA A 81 -8.14 -18.24 9.98
CA ALA A 81 -6.78 -18.77 10.05
C ALA A 81 -5.78 -17.75 10.63
N ALA A 82 -5.98 -16.45 10.41
CA ALA A 82 -5.07 -15.42 10.89
C ALA A 82 -5.27 -15.06 12.36
N TYR A 83 -6.53 -15.03 12.83
CA TYR A 83 -6.91 -14.37 14.08
C TYR A 83 -7.91 -15.16 14.94
N GLY A 84 -8.34 -16.36 14.52
CA GLY A 84 -9.50 -17.05 15.12
C GLY A 84 -9.43 -17.31 16.64
N ALA A 85 -8.24 -17.30 17.24
CA ALA A 85 -8.07 -17.40 18.68
C ALA A 85 -8.58 -16.17 19.46
N VAL A 86 -8.50 -14.98 18.85
CA VAL A 86 -8.74 -13.68 19.52
C VAL A 86 -9.84 -12.86 18.85
N VAL A 87 -10.26 -13.23 17.64
CA VAL A 87 -11.28 -12.52 16.86
C VAL A 87 -12.50 -13.40 16.64
N GLN A 88 -13.67 -12.82 16.86
CA GLN A 88 -14.96 -13.32 16.40
C GLN A 88 -15.48 -12.44 15.26
N ILE A 89 -15.91 -13.02 14.15
CA ILE A 89 -16.59 -12.28 13.07
C ILE A 89 -18.06 -12.10 13.49
N LEU A 90 -18.58 -10.89 13.40
CA LEU A 90 -20.00 -10.62 13.62
C LEU A 90 -20.75 -10.73 12.28
N ASP A 91 -21.87 -11.45 12.31
CA ASP A 91 -22.76 -11.67 11.18
C ASP A 91 -24.22 -11.46 11.65
N PRO A 92 -24.95 -10.46 11.11
CA PRO A 92 -24.52 -9.51 10.09
C PRO A 92 -23.43 -8.54 10.58
N PRO A 93 -22.61 -7.97 9.67
CA PRO A 93 -21.72 -6.86 10.01
C PRO A 93 -22.55 -5.62 10.41
N ARG A 94 -21.90 -4.65 11.05
CA ARG A 94 -22.54 -3.37 11.37
C ARG A 94 -22.93 -2.61 10.11
N ASP A 95 -24.03 -1.87 10.21
CA ASP A 95 -24.55 -1.04 9.13
C ASP A 95 -23.46 -0.15 8.52
N GLY A 96 -23.37 -0.17 7.19
CA GLY A 96 -22.38 0.59 6.43
C GLY A 96 -20.99 -0.07 6.31
N PHE A 97 -20.77 -1.27 6.87
CA PHE A 97 -19.50 -1.98 6.79
C PHE A 97 -19.64 -3.35 6.13
N ASN A 98 -18.55 -3.79 5.48
CA ASN A 98 -18.46 -5.11 4.86
C ASN A 98 -18.08 -6.20 5.85
N LEU A 99 -17.36 -5.83 6.92
CA LEU A 99 -16.84 -6.72 7.94
C LEU A 99 -16.93 -6.06 9.31
N THR A 100 -17.30 -6.80 10.34
CA THR A 100 -17.09 -6.39 11.73
C THR A 100 -16.42 -7.51 12.52
N LEU A 101 -15.27 -7.19 13.10
CA LEU A 101 -14.48 -8.08 13.94
C LEU A 101 -14.62 -7.67 15.40
N LYS A 102 -15.04 -8.61 16.24
CA LYS A 102 -15.02 -8.47 17.70
C LYS A 102 -13.73 -9.09 18.24
N LEU A 103 -12.79 -8.22 18.62
CA LEU A 103 -11.51 -8.58 19.21
C LEU A 103 -11.66 -8.74 20.72
N ASN A 104 -11.16 -9.85 21.26
CA ASN A 104 -11.05 -10.07 22.69
C ASN A 104 -9.59 -9.94 23.13
N LEU A 105 -9.26 -8.79 23.72
CA LEU A 105 -7.90 -8.46 24.17
C LEU A 105 -7.43 -9.35 25.31
N SER A 106 -8.33 -9.94 26.11
CA SER A 106 -7.98 -10.87 27.18
C SER A 106 -7.49 -12.23 26.67
N LYS A 107 -7.73 -12.55 25.39
CA LYS A 107 -7.27 -13.80 24.76
C LYS A 107 -5.93 -13.66 24.05
N LEU A 108 -5.32 -12.47 24.08
CA LEU A 108 -4.00 -12.26 23.50
C LEU A 108 -2.96 -13.13 24.24
N PRO A 109 -1.94 -13.63 23.52
CA PRO A 109 -0.89 -14.42 24.15
C PRO A 109 -0.15 -13.59 25.21
N PRO A 110 0.30 -14.22 26.31
CA PRO A 110 0.99 -13.51 27.39
C PRO A 110 2.39 -13.04 26.96
N ASP A 111 3.05 -13.78 26.07
CA ASP A 111 4.35 -13.43 25.51
C ASP A 111 4.28 -12.13 24.68
N GLU A 112 5.13 -11.16 25.01
CA GLU A 112 5.10 -9.82 24.41
C GLU A 112 5.48 -9.82 22.92
N GLU A 113 6.39 -10.68 22.48
CA GLU A 113 6.82 -10.74 21.09
C GLU A 113 5.70 -11.32 20.21
N TYR A 114 5.11 -12.45 20.62
CA TYR A 114 3.97 -13.04 19.94
C TYR A 114 2.73 -12.15 19.99
N LYS A 115 2.50 -11.44 21.11
CA LYS A 115 1.43 -10.46 21.25
C LYS A 115 1.60 -9.33 20.26
N HIS A 116 2.77 -8.70 20.21
CA HIS A 116 3.06 -7.62 19.28
C HIS A 116 2.93 -8.09 17.83
N ALA A 117 3.47 -9.26 17.47
CA ALA A 117 3.35 -9.83 16.13
C ALA A 117 1.87 -10.06 15.73
N LEU A 118 1.02 -10.52 16.66
CA LEU A 118 -0.40 -10.69 16.42
C LEU A 118 -1.12 -9.34 16.24
N LEU A 119 -0.76 -8.31 17.01
CA LEU A 119 -1.31 -6.96 16.85
C LEU A 119 -0.94 -6.35 15.51
N VAL A 120 0.32 -6.49 15.08
CA VAL A 120 0.74 -6.08 13.73
C VAL A 120 -0.07 -6.81 12.67
N LYS A 121 -0.27 -8.12 12.83
CA LYS A 121 -1.07 -8.92 11.90
C LYS A 121 -2.53 -8.44 11.85
N ILE A 122 -3.14 -8.12 12.99
CA ILE A 122 -4.49 -7.54 13.07
C ILE A 122 -4.52 -6.17 12.38
N ALA A 123 -3.49 -5.34 12.60
CA ALA A 123 -3.36 -4.05 11.94
C ALA A 123 -3.19 -4.16 10.41
N SER A 124 -2.79 -5.33 9.91
CA SER A 124 -2.76 -5.70 8.48
C SER A 124 -4.07 -6.33 7.96
N VAL A 125 -5.21 -6.16 8.66
CA VAL A 125 -6.50 -6.80 8.28
C VAL A 125 -6.89 -6.56 6.82
N ARG A 126 -6.60 -5.37 6.27
CA ARG A 126 -6.85 -5.04 4.86
C ARG A 126 -6.11 -5.99 3.93
N GLU A 127 -4.84 -6.25 4.18
CA GLU A 127 -4.01 -7.17 3.40
C GLU A 127 -4.51 -8.61 3.52
N VAL A 128 -4.99 -9.00 4.71
CA VAL A 128 -5.55 -10.33 4.93
C VAL A 128 -6.84 -10.51 4.13
N VAL A 129 -7.75 -9.54 4.15
CA VAL A 129 -9.05 -9.59 3.49
C VAL A 129 -8.92 -9.43 1.98
N LEU A 130 -8.39 -8.30 1.49
CA LEU A 130 -8.29 -8.04 0.04
C LEU A 130 -7.25 -8.94 -0.64
N GLY A 131 -6.22 -9.38 0.09
CA GLY A 131 -5.21 -10.31 -0.42
C GLY A 131 -5.61 -11.78 -0.34
N ALA A 132 -6.74 -12.13 0.28
CA ALA A 132 -7.21 -13.52 0.40
C ALA A 132 -7.33 -14.26 -0.95
N PRO A 133 -8.01 -13.72 -1.99
CA PRO A 133 -8.14 -14.41 -3.27
C PRO A 133 -6.79 -14.60 -3.96
N LEU A 134 -5.95 -13.56 -3.98
CA LEU A 134 -4.58 -13.63 -4.53
C LEU A 134 -3.76 -14.70 -3.81
N ARG A 135 -3.80 -14.72 -2.47
CA ARG A 135 -3.10 -15.71 -1.65
C ARG A 135 -3.58 -17.13 -1.95
N GLY A 136 -4.88 -17.33 -2.16
CA GLY A 136 -5.46 -18.61 -2.56
C GLY A 136 -4.90 -19.13 -3.89
N ILE A 137 -4.86 -18.27 -4.91
CA ILE A 137 -4.33 -18.60 -6.24
C ILE A 137 -2.82 -18.90 -6.18
N LEU A 138 -2.04 -18.05 -5.51
CA LEU A 138 -0.59 -18.24 -5.39
C LEU A 138 -0.21 -19.47 -4.54
N LYS A 139 -1.05 -19.87 -3.58
CA LYS A 139 -0.87 -21.16 -2.88
C LYS A 139 -1.04 -22.34 -3.82
N LYS A 140 -2.07 -22.33 -4.67
CA LYS A 140 -2.30 -23.38 -5.69
C LYS A 140 -1.14 -23.49 -6.68
N LEU A 141 -0.49 -22.38 -7.02
CA LEU A 141 0.74 -22.36 -7.82
C LEU A 141 1.88 -23.13 -7.15
N THR A 142 2.01 -23.03 -5.82
CA THR A 142 3.06 -23.72 -5.06
C THR A 142 2.78 -25.22 -4.96
N SER A 143 1.52 -25.62 -4.73
CA SER A 143 1.10 -27.02 -4.68
C SER A 143 1.00 -27.70 -6.04
N ARG A 144 1.23 -26.98 -7.15
CA ARG A 144 1.07 -27.45 -8.53
C ARG A 144 -0.33 -28.04 -8.80
N THR A 145 -1.34 -27.46 -8.15
CA THR A 145 -2.75 -27.88 -8.27
C THR A 145 -3.56 -26.93 -9.14
N LEU A 146 -2.92 -26.02 -9.87
CA LEU A 146 -3.59 -25.21 -10.88
C LEU A 146 -3.93 -26.13 -12.06
N ALA A 147 -5.21 -26.21 -12.42
CA ALA A 147 -5.66 -27.05 -13.52
C ALA A 147 -5.05 -26.56 -14.84
N SER A 148 -4.65 -27.49 -15.72
CA SER A 148 -3.80 -27.16 -16.86
C SER A 148 -4.51 -26.36 -17.96
N ASN A 149 -5.84 -26.21 -17.96
CA ASN A 149 -6.57 -25.68 -19.11
C ASN A 149 -7.96 -25.06 -18.83
N THR A 150 -8.23 -24.41 -17.68
CA THR A 150 -9.58 -23.79 -17.50
C THR A 150 -9.76 -22.71 -16.42
N ASP A 151 -8.71 -22.13 -15.82
CA ASP A 151 -8.92 -20.99 -14.92
C ASP A 151 -8.84 -19.69 -15.71
N GLY A 152 -10.02 -19.17 -16.07
CA GLY A 152 -10.22 -17.91 -16.78
C GLY A 152 -9.62 -16.70 -16.07
N LEU A 153 -9.63 -15.58 -16.77
CA LEU A 153 -9.20 -14.28 -16.25
C LEU A 153 -9.86 -13.99 -14.89
N VAL A 154 -9.06 -13.85 -13.82
CA VAL A 154 -9.56 -13.50 -12.48
C VAL A 154 -9.31 -12.03 -12.22
N ALA A 155 -10.37 -11.25 -12.01
CA ALA A 155 -10.28 -9.86 -11.62
C ALA A 155 -10.27 -9.72 -10.10
N LEU A 156 -9.34 -8.91 -9.58
CA LEU A 156 -9.25 -8.56 -8.17
C LEU A 156 -9.32 -7.05 -7.99
N VAL A 157 -10.11 -6.59 -7.02
CA VAL A 157 -10.18 -5.17 -6.69
C VAL A 157 -8.87 -4.70 -6.04
N HIS A 158 -8.38 -3.53 -6.44
CA HIS A 158 -7.32 -2.84 -5.70
C HIS A 158 -7.62 -1.36 -5.46
N ARG A 159 -8.57 -0.75 -6.18
CA ARG A 159 -9.07 0.61 -5.97
C ARG A 159 -10.58 0.65 -6.27
N PRO A 160 -11.32 1.68 -5.82
CA PRO A 160 -12.73 1.82 -6.17
C PRO A 160 -12.94 1.76 -7.67
N ASN A 161 -13.79 0.83 -8.11
CA ASN A 161 -14.11 0.58 -9.52
C ASN A 161 -12.89 0.23 -10.41
N GLU A 162 -11.80 -0.28 -9.83
CA GLU A 162 -10.61 -0.67 -10.57
C GLU A 162 -10.07 -2.03 -10.15
N SER A 163 -9.83 -2.86 -11.16
CA SER A 163 -9.31 -4.20 -11.06
C SER A 163 -7.87 -4.30 -11.55
N PHE A 164 -7.14 -5.23 -10.95
CA PHE A 164 -5.99 -5.88 -11.59
C PHE A 164 -6.34 -7.34 -11.84
N PHE A 165 -5.63 -7.95 -12.79
CA PHE A 165 -6.01 -9.23 -13.35
C PHE A 165 -4.97 -10.31 -13.05
N LEU A 166 -5.45 -11.53 -12.85
CA LEU A 166 -4.64 -12.73 -12.72
C LEU A 166 -5.03 -13.72 -13.81
N ILE A 167 -4.02 -14.30 -14.45
CA ILE A 167 -4.17 -15.43 -15.37
C ILE A 167 -3.38 -16.59 -14.77
N PRO A 168 -4.04 -17.48 -14.02
CA PRO A 168 -3.40 -18.66 -13.46
C PRO A 168 -3.08 -19.69 -14.56
N GLN A 169 -1.88 -20.24 -14.54
CA GLN A 169 -1.45 -21.32 -15.41
C GLN A 169 -0.71 -22.37 -14.58
N ALA A 170 -0.52 -23.58 -15.12
CA ALA A 170 0.06 -24.71 -14.38
C ALA A 170 1.41 -24.37 -13.70
N GLU A 171 2.28 -23.60 -14.36
CA GLU A 171 3.64 -23.30 -13.88
C GLU A 171 3.86 -21.84 -13.49
N LYS A 172 2.89 -20.95 -13.75
CA LYS A 172 3.03 -19.52 -13.48
C LYS A 172 1.68 -18.84 -13.29
N VAL A 173 1.69 -17.69 -12.63
CA VAL A 173 0.55 -16.78 -12.57
C VAL A 173 0.98 -15.45 -13.17
N THR A 174 0.31 -15.02 -14.23
CA THR A 174 0.53 -13.70 -14.83
C THR A 174 -0.38 -12.69 -14.15
N VAL A 175 0.18 -11.59 -13.64
CA VAL A 175 -0.53 -10.52 -12.94
C VAL A 175 -0.45 -9.26 -13.80
N ILE A 176 -1.57 -8.66 -14.16
CA ILE A 176 -1.62 -7.49 -15.05
C ILE A 176 -2.31 -6.33 -14.33
N PHE A 177 -1.63 -5.20 -14.23
CA PHE A 177 -2.13 -3.95 -13.65
C PHE A 177 -2.37 -2.92 -14.76
N PRO A 178 -3.63 -2.58 -15.07
CA PRO A 178 -3.94 -1.39 -15.85
C PRO A 178 -3.72 -0.15 -14.99
N MET A 179 -2.76 0.71 -15.37
CA MET A 179 -2.35 1.86 -14.56
C MET A 179 -3.11 3.13 -14.95
N ARG A 180 -3.77 3.76 -13.98
CA ARG A 180 -4.62 4.94 -14.18
C ARG A 180 -4.27 6.07 -13.24
N PHE A 181 -4.11 7.27 -13.79
CA PHE A 181 -3.87 8.49 -13.02
C PHE A 181 -4.82 9.60 -13.47
N LYS A 182 -5.28 10.44 -12.54
CA LYS A 182 -6.23 11.52 -12.86
C LYS A 182 -5.53 12.76 -13.43
N ASP A 183 -4.37 13.09 -12.88
CA ASP A 183 -3.62 14.29 -13.23
C ASP A 183 -2.69 14.04 -14.44
N SER A 184 -2.64 14.97 -15.38
CA SER A 184 -1.83 14.84 -16.60
C SER A 184 -0.32 14.76 -16.31
N ILE A 185 0.17 15.46 -15.29
CA ILE A 185 1.56 15.41 -14.85
C ILE A 185 1.83 14.04 -14.25
N ASP A 186 0.93 13.53 -13.42
CA ASP A 186 1.06 12.18 -12.85
C ASP A 186 1.09 11.10 -13.92
N ILE A 187 0.30 11.23 -14.99
CA ILE A 187 0.33 10.28 -16.12
C ILE A 187 1.72 10.22 -16.75
N VAL A 188 2.33 11.38 -17.04
CA VAL A 188 3.65 11.46 -17.66
C VAL A 188 4.73 10.90 -16.73
N LEU A 189 4.70 11.30 -15.45
CA LEU A 189 5.64 10.82 -14.44
C LEU A 189 5.50 9.32 -14.19
N ALA A 190 4.27 8.82 -14.09
CA ALA A 190 4.00 7.39 -13.90
C ALA A 190 4.46 6.56 -15.10
N THR A 191 4.19 7.03 -16.32
CA THR A 191 4.62 6.34 -17.55
C THR A 191 6.14 6.21 -17.58
N SER A 192 6.88 7.30 -17.33
CA SER A 192 8.34 7.27 -17.27
C SER A 192 8.84 6.36 -16.13
N PHE A 193 8.24 6.45 -14.94
CA PHE A 193 8.59 5.58 -13.81
C PHE A 193 8.42 4.09 -14.14
N LEU A 194 7.31 3.72 -14.79
CA LEU A 194 6.99 2.33 -15.11
C LEU A 194 7.90 1.75 -16.19
N GLN A 195 8.26 2.54 -17.20
CA GLN A 195 9.24 2.17 -18.21
C GLN A 195 10.60 1.88 -17.55
N GLU A 196 11.11 2.82 -16.74
CA GLU A 196 12.37 2.67 -16.01
C GLU A 196 12.32 1.50 -15.01
N PHE A 197 11.18 1.27 -14.36
CA PHE A 197 11.00 0.15 -13.43
C PHE A 197 11.21 -1.21 -14.12
N VAL A 198 10.77 -1.34 -15.37
CA VAL A 198 10.97 -2.55 -16.18
C VAL A 198 12.41 -2.65 -16.68
N GLU A 199 13.04 -1.54 -17.06
CA GLU A 199 14.44 -1.52 -17.48
C GLU A 199 15.40 -1.85 -16.34
N ALA A 200 15.13 -1.35 -15.12
CA ALA A 200 15.92 -1.64 -13.93
C ALA A 200 16.04 -3.15 -13.66
N ARG A 201 15.06 -3.96 -14.07
CA ARG A 201 15.12 -5.42 -13.97
C ARG A 201 16.26 -6.06 -14.78
N ARG A 202 16.82 -5.35 -15.77
CA ARG A 202 17.98 -5.80 -16.55
C ARG A 202 19.31 -5.67 -15.77
N MET A 203 19.30 -5.03 -14.60
CA MET A 203 20.49 -4.90 -13.77
C MET A 203 20.98 -6.25 -13.24
N ALA A 204 22.31 -6.43 -13.24
CA ALA A 204 22.98 -7.60 -12.70
C ALA A 204 22.70 -7.71 -11.18
N GLY A 205 21.74 -8.56 -10.82
CA GLY A 205 21.29 -8.75 -9.44
C GLY A 205 19.79 -9.04 -9.30
N LEU A 206 18.99 -8.71 -10.31
CA LEU A 206 17.53 -8.93 -10.31
C LEU A 206 17.08 -10.14 -11.14
N ASN A 207 18.01 -11.04 -11.49
CA ASN A 207 17.72 -12.23 -12.32
C ASN A 207 16.71 -13.19 -11.66
N THR A 208 16.66 -13.21 -10.33
CA THR A 208 15.73 -14.06 -9.56
C THR A 208 14.39 -13.39 -9.28
N ALA A 209 14.25 -12.10 -9.60
CA ALA A 209 13.00 -11.36 -9.45
C ALA A 209 11.97 -11.78 -10.52
N PRO A 210 10.66 -11.59 -10.25
CA PRO A 210 9.63 -11.77 -11.25
C PRO A 210 9.93 -11.01 -12.55
N PRO A 211 9.80 -11.65 -13.73
CA PRO A 211 9.73 -10.92 -14.98
C PRO A 211 8.63 -9.85 -14.89
N CYS A 212 8.97 -8.65 -15.33
CA CYS A 212 8.08 -7.51 -15.38
C CYS A 212 8.13 -6.94 -16.80
N LEU A 213 6.98 -6.56 -17.36
CA LEU A 213 6.87 -5.87 -18.65
C LEU A 213 5.95 -4.67 -18.51
N TRP A 214 6.18 -3.65 -19.34
CA TRP A 214 5.28 -2.52 -19.51
C TRP A 214 4.86 -2.45 -20.97
N SER A 215 3.57 -2.17 -21.20
CA SER A 215 3.00 -2.00 -22.53
C SER A 215 2.09 -0.78 -22.56
N PRO A 216 2.14 0.07 -23.61
CA PRO A 216 1.19 1.17 -23.77
C PRO A 216 -0.22 0.67 -24.11
N THR A 217 -0.33 -0.52 -24.72
CA THR A 217 -1.61 -1.12 -25.16
C THR A 217 -1.98 -2.34 -24.32
N PRO A 218 -3.28 -2.67 -24.20
CA PRO A 218 -3.70 -3.84 -23.43
C PRO A 218 -3.06 -5.14 -23.96
N PRO A 219 -2.49 -5.99 -23.09
CA PRO A 219 -1.99 -7.31 -23.49
C PRO A 219 -3.11 -8.20 -24.04
N LEU A 220 -2.75 -9.14 -24.93
CA LEU A 220 -3.71 -10.06 -25.57
C LEU A 220 -4.42 -10.98 -24.56
N GLU A 221 -3.81 -11.18 -23.41
CA GLU A 221 -4.38 -11.98 -22.31
C GLU A 221 -5.57 -11.28 -21.63
N LEU A 222 -5.76 -9.97 -21.83
CA LEU A 222 -6.91 -9.21 -21.33
C LEU A 222 -8.07 -9.14 -22.32
N LYS A 223 -8.09 -9.91 -23.40
CA LYS A 223 -9.18 -9.87 -24.41
C LYS A 223 -10.58 -10.08 -23.83
N GLU A 224 -10.69 -10.86 -22.76
CA GLU A 224 -11.95 -11.17 -22.08
C GLU A 224 -12.31 -10.14 -20.99
N ALA A 225 -11.45 -9.15 -20.73
CA ALA A 225 -11.70 -8.13 -19.73
C ALA A 225 -12.73 -7.09 -20.21
N PRO A 226 -13.49 -6.45 -19.29
CA PRO A 226 -14.40 -5.36 -19.63
C PRO A 226 -13.69 -4.21 -20.34
N ALA A 227 -14.39 -3.49 -21.22
CA ALA A 227 -13.81 -2.39 -22.00
C ALA A 227 -13.23 -1.28 -21.09
N GLU A 228 -13.89 -0.99 -19.97
CA GLU A 228 -13.45 -0.03 -18.96
C GLU A 228 -12.09 -0.44 -18.36
N ALA A 229 -11.91 -1.73 -18.13
CA ALA A 229 -10.67 -2.29 -17.61
C ALA A 229 -9.50 -2.20 -18.60
N LEU A 230 -9.78 -2.12 -19.91
CA LEU A 230 -8.81 -1.95 -20.99
C LEU A 230 -8.42 -0.48 -21.23
N SER A 231 -9.09 0.47 -20.60
CA SER A 231 -8.74 1.89 -20.70
C SER A 231 -7.74 2.28 -19.61
N ALA A 232 -6.45 2.23 -19.92
CA ALA A 232 -5.37 2.66 -19.02
C ALA A 232 -4.54 3.79 -19.65
N ASN A 233 -4.33 4.88 -18.91
CA ASN A 233 -3.66 6.07 -19.42
C ASN A 233 -2.15 6.13 -19.10
N ALA A 234 -1.66 5.30 -18.17
CA ALA A 234 -0.23 5.12 -17.90
C ALA A 234 0.29 3.73 -18.33
N GLY A 235 -0.47 3.04 -19.19
CA GLY A 235 -0.15 1.72 -19.72
C GLY A 235 -0.46 0.55 -18.77
N PHE A 236 0.06 -0.61 -19.11
CA PHE A 236 -0.17 -1.89 -18.45
C PHE A 236 1.14 -2.45 -17.93
N VAL A 237 1.15 -2.88 -16.66
CA VAL A 237 2.30 -3.55 -16.04
C VAL A 237 1.98 -5.01 -15.83
N THR A 238 2.82 -5.89 -16.37
CA THR A 238 2.64 -7.35 -16.28
C THR A 238 3.76 -7.97 -15.46
N PHE A 239 3.42 -8.67 -14.39
CA PHE A 239 4.33 -9.52 -13.62
C PHE A 239 4.10 -11.00 -13.91
N VAL A 240 5.17 -11.78 -14.00
CA VAL A 240 5.08 -13.24 -14.11
C VAL A 240 5.57 -13.90 -12.83
N ILE A 241 4.66 -14.52 -12.09
CA ILE A 241 4.96 -15.16 -10.81
C ILE A 241 5.15 -16.66 -11.02
N PHE A 242 6.34 -17.16 -10.67
CA PHE A 242 6.69 -18.59 -10.68
C PHE A 242 6.68 -19.13 -9.23
N PRO A 243 6.62 -20.47 -9.03
CA PRO A 243 6.66 -21.10 -7.71
C PRO A 243 7.78 -20.55 -6.80
N ARG A 244 8.99 -20.37 -7.34
CA ARG A 244 10.15 -19.81 -6.62
C ARG A 244 9.93 -18.43 -5.98
N HIS A 245 8.95 -17.65 -6.46
CA HIS A 245 8.59 -16.32 -5.92
C HIS A 245 7.59 -16.41 -4.76
N VAL A 246 6.97 -17.56 -4.53
CA VAL A 246 5.90 -17.75 -3.54
C VAL A 246 6.15 -18.91 -2.57
N GLU A 247 7.26 -19.63 -2.72
CA GLU A 247 7.66 -20.71 -1.81
C GLU A 247 7.87 -20.24 -0.36
N GLY A 248 7.34 -21.02 0.59
CA GLY A 248 7.52 -20.83 2.02
C GLY A 248 7.09 -19.45 2.50
N LYS A 249 7.99 -18.74 3.18
CA LYS A 249 7.73 -17.40 3.75
C LYS A 249 7.60 -16.30 2.69
N LYS A 250 7.89 -16.57 1.41
CA LYS A 250 7.82 -15.57 0.33
C LYS A 250 6.38 -15.25 -0.09
N LEU A 251 5.44 -16.19 0.11
CA LEU A 251 4.04 -16.04 -0.29
C LEU A 251 3.44 -14.73 0.20
N ASP A 252 3.47 -14.49 1.52
CA ASP A 252 2.84 -13.31 2.11
C ASP A 252 3.52 -12.01 1.64
N ARG A 253 4.85 -12.02 1.50
CA ARG A 253 5.58 -10.86 0.95
C ARG A 253 5.19 -10.57 -0.50
N THR A 254 4.99 -11.59 -1.32
CA THR A 254 4.57 -11.44 -2.72
C THR A 254 3.13 -10.95 -2.81
N VAL A 255 2.22 -11.50 -2.00
CA VAL A 255 0.82 -11.02 -1.89
C VAL A 255 0.80 -9.54 -1.48
N CYS A 256 1.55 -9.16 -0.45
CA CYS A 256 1.67 -7.77 0.01
C CYS A 256 2.20 -6.85 -1.09
N SER A 257 3.31 -7.22 -1.73
CA SER A 257 3.94 -6.43 -2.80
C SER A 257 3.00 -6.19 -3.98
N LEU A 258 2.29 -7.24 -4.42
CA LEU A 258 1.34 -7.14 -5.54
C LEU A 258 0.11 -6.34 -5.15
N SER A 259 -0.46 -6.57 -3.97
CA SER A 259 -1.67 -5.87 -3.50
C SER A 259 -1.45 -4.38 -3.28
N THR A 260 -0.21 -3.96 -3.00
CA THR A 260 0.16 -2.56 -2.76
C THR A 260 0.90 -1.90 -3.93
N PHE A 261 1.08 -2.61 -5.05
CA PHE A 261 1.88 -2.13 -6.18
C PHE A 261 1.38 -0.79 -6.74
N HIS A 262 0.07 -0.65 -6.94
CA HIS A 262 -0.50 0.60 -7.44
C HIS A 262 -0.24 1.77 -6.48
N ALA A 263 -0.45 1.56 -5.18
CA ALA A 263 -0.18 2.56 -4.15
C ALA A 263 1.31 2.92 -4.08
N TYR A 264 2.20 1.94 -4.27
CA TYR A 264 3.64 2.15 -4.36
C TYR A 264 3.99 3.08 -5.53
N VAL A 265 3.49 2.82 -6.74
CA VAL A 265 3.75 3.67 -7.90
C VAL A 265 3.19 5.07 -7.67
N SER A 266 1.95 5.17 -7.19
CA SER A 266 1.30 6.47 -6.93
C SER A 266 2.07 7.31 -5.91
N TYR A 267 2.53 6.68 -4.83
CA TYR A 267 3.36 7.34 -3.82
C TYR A 267 4.67 7.87 -4.42
N HIS A 268 5.38 7.07 -5.21
CA HIS A 268 6.66 7.48 -5.81
C HIS A 268 6.52 8.53 -6.92
N VAL A 269 5.41 8.52 -7.65
CA VAL A 269 5.06 9.60 -8.58
C VAL A 269 4.95 10.92 -7.83
N LYS A 270 4.20 10.95 -6.72
CA LYS A 270 4.06 12.15 -5.88
C LYS A 270 5.37 12.57 -5.20
N CYS A 271 6.19 11.62 -4.76
CA CYS A 271 7.52 11.94 -4.26
C CYS A 271 8.42 12.56 -5.36
N SER A 272 8.33 12.07 -6.60
CA SER A 272 9.12 12.59 -7.73
C SER A 272 8.68 14.00 -8.10
N GLU A 273 7.37 14.27 -8.12
CA GLU A 273 6.80 15.61 -8.29
C GLU A 273 7.33 16.57 -7.20
N GLY A 274 7.26 16.17 -5.92
CA GLY A 274 7.80 16.97 -4.81
C GLY A 274 9.31 17.21 -4.89
N PHE A 275 10.07 16.23 -5.39
CA PHE A 275 11.50 16.38 -5.65
C PHE A 275 11.77 17.39 -6.78
N MET A 276 11.01 17.34 -7.87
CA MET A 276 11.08 18.33 -8.95
C MET A 276 10.78 19.74 -8.44
N HIS A 277 9.73 19.92 -7.63
CA HIS A 277 9.44 21.20 -6.96
C HIS A 277 10.63 21.73 -6.17
N THR A 278 11.33 20.86 -5.44
CA THR A 278 12.51 21.25 -4.66
C THR A 278 13.67 21.70 -5.56
N ARG A 279 13.92 21.02 -6.69
CA ARG A 279 14.96 21.44 -7.65
C ARG A 279 14.61 22.76 -8.34
N MET A 280 13.35 22.95 -8.72
CA MET A 280 12.88 24.18 -9.34
C MET A 280 13.05 25.38 -8.41
N ARG A 281 12.69 25.25 -7.12
CA ARG A 281 12.92 26.31 -6.12
C ARG A 281 14.39 26.70 -6.02
N ARG A 282 15.30 25.72 -5.91
CA ARG A 282 16.76 25.98 -5.87
C ARG A 282 17.25 26.67 -7.14
N ARG A 283 16.70 26.32 -8.31
CA ARG A 283 17.05 26.97 -9.57
C ARG A 283 16.59 28.43 -9.59
N VAL A 284 15.37 28.71 -9.12
CA VAL A 284 14.83 30.06 -9.00
C VAL A 284 15.65 30.90 -8.03
N GLU A 285 16.01 30.35 -6.86
CA GLU A 285 16.91 31.02 -5.91
C GLU A 285 18.22 31.44 -6.56
N SER A 286 18.86 30.53 -7.31
CA SER A 286 20.10 30.82 -8.05
C SER A 286 19.92 31.90 -9.14
N LEU A 287 18.77 31.94 -9.81
CA LEU A 287 18.46 32.97 -10.81
C LEU A 287 18.21 34.34 -10.15
N ILE A 288 17.58 34.38 -8.98
CA ILE A 288 17.39 35.61 -8.19
C ILE A 288 18.76 36.15 -7.75
N GLU A 289 19.66 35.30 -7.25
CA GLU A 289 21.03 35.70 -6.89
C GLU A 289 21.82 36.25 -8.09
N ALA A 290 21.62 35.69 -9.29
CA ALA A 290 22.22 36.23 -10.51
C ALA A 290 21.64 37.59 -10.89
N LEU A 291 20.32 37.75 -10.78
CA LEU A 291 19.62 39.00 -11.05
C LEU A 291 20.04 40.11 -10.07
N ASP A 292 20.14 39.80 -8.79
CA ASP A 292 20.56 40.75 -7.77
C ASP A 292 22.00 41.23 -7.99
N ARG A 293 22.91 40.34 -8.42
CA ARG A 293 24.28 40.71 -8.81
C ARG A 293 24.35 41.63 -10.04
N ALA A 294 23.34 41.61 -10.90
CA ALA A 294 23.29 42.43 -12.11
C ALA A 294 22.73 43.84 -11.86
N LYS A 295 22.20 44.15 -10.67
CA LYS A 295 21.66 45.48 -10.35
C LYS A 295 22.79 46.53 -10.29
N PRO A 296 22.75 47.60 -11.11
CA PRO A 296 23.72 48.69 -11.04
C PRO A 296 23.62 49.43 -9.69
N GLY A 297 24.75 49.67 -9.02
CA GLY A 297 24.82 50.49 -7.80
C GLY A 297 25.21 49.77 -6.50
N MET A 298 25.44 48.45 -6.50
CA MET A 298 25.87 47.72 -5.29
C MET A 298 27.38 47.79 -4.99
N GLU A 299 28.21 48.37 -5.86
CA GLU A 299 29.66 48.47 -5.60
C GLU A 299 30.00 49.50 -4.51
N ASN A 300 29.15 50.50 -4.28
CA ASN A 300 29.41 51.56 -3.28
C ASN A 300 28.88 51.25 -1.86
N ALA A 301 28.18 50.12 -1.66
CA ALA A 301 27.57 49.76 -0.38
C ALA A 301 28.39 48.76 0.46
N LYS A 302 29.55 48.30 -0.02
CA LYS A 302 30.36 47.29 0.68
C LYS A 302 31.06 47.80 1.96
N ASN A 303 31.00 49.11 2.25
CA ASN A 303 31.61 49.68 3.46
C ASN A 303 30.61 50.07 4.57
N ALA A 304 29.32 49.75 4.45
CA ALA A 304 28.37 50.07 5.52
C ALA A 304 27.44 48.90 5.83
N SER A 305 27.48 48.49 7.09
CA SER A 305 26.57 47.55 7.77
C SER A 305 26.82 46.05 7.58
N GLN A 306 27.90 45.59 8.22
CA GLN A 306 27.71 44.52 9.20
C GLN A 306 26.60 44.94 10.18
N SER A 307 25.37 44.44 10.04
CA SER A 307 24.60 43.85 11.15
C SER A 307 23.20 43.47 10.70
N ARG A 308 22.76 42.29 11.16
CA ARG A 308 21.37 41.80 11.22
C ARG A 308 20.75 41.32 9.90
N SER A 309 21.06 40.08 9.54
CA SER A 309 20.04 39.20 8.95
C SER A 309 20.30 37.74 9.35
N PHE A 310 19.29 37.17 10.00
CA PHE A 310 19.04 35.79 10.41
C PHE A 310 20.16 34.75 10.27
N LYS A 311 20.63 34.26 11.42
CA LYS A 311 21.43 33.04 11.57
C LYS A 311 20.60 31.84 11.06
N ARG A 312 20.88 31.36 9.84
CA ARG A 312 20.43 30.04 9.36
C ARG A 312 21.36 28.99 9.98
N LEU A 313 20.81 28.11 10.83
CA LEU A 313 21.54 26.97 11.38
C LEU A 313 22.07 26.10 10.23
N SER A 314 23.38 26.13 10.03
CA SER A 314 24.11 25.25 9.13
C SER A 314 24.52 23.99 9.89
N LEU A 315 24.27 22.84 9.29
CA LEU A 315 24.51 21.48 9.83
C LEU A 315 25.99 21.11 10.09
N LYS A 316 26.90 22.09 10.17
CA LYS A 316 28.33 21.88 10.45
C LYS A 316 28.72 22.01 11.93
N GLU A 317 27.84 22.48 12.81
CA GLU A 317 28.17 22.67 14.25
C GLU A 317 27.85 21.46 15.16
N ALA A 318 27.43 20.32 14.61
CA ALA A 318 27.09 19.12 15.41
C ALA A 318 28.29 18.21 15.77
N ARG A 319 29.54 18.66 15.57
CA ARG A 319 30.75 17.90 15.94
C ARG A 319 31.65 18.73 16.86
N GLY A 320 31.19 18.93 18.09
CA GLY A 320 31.98 19.61 19.10
C GLY A 320 31.14 19.97 20.31
N ASN A 321 30.63 18.95 21.00
CA ASN A 321 30.41 18.97 22.46
C ASN A 321 29.85 17.61 22.88
N SER A 322 30.75 16.65 23.05
CA SER A 322 30.57 15.53 23.95
C SER A 322 31.69 15.61 24.98
N ASN A 323 31.36 16.15 26.15
CA ASN A 323 31.94 15.78 27.44
C ASN A 323 30.77 15.64 28.41
#